data_AF-G0TUG7-F1
#
_entry.id   AF-G0TUG7-F1
#
_cell.length_a   1.000
_cell.length_b   1.000
_cell.length_c   1.000
_cell.angle_alpha   90.00
_cell.angle_beta   90.00
_cell.angle_gamma   90.00
#
_symmetry.space_group_name_H-M   'P 1'
#
loop_
_entity.id
_entity.type
_entity.pdbx_description
1 polymer ?
#
loop_
_entity_poly.entity_id
_entity_poly.type
_entity_poly.pdbx_seq_one_letter_code
_entity_poly.pdbx_strand_id
1 'polypeptide(L)'
;MEHVGRHDVTLREQSSRWMFGRIFRPRCTCQLVTTTSLSFPQNYIRHCSSAVGKAIPQLRERINLTCHTLRQALDSLLNDRQCLYRDSVLHNAFDPHRCCLRDLINTRENDGASKLTVETLESCRCNWMQNFGDGVESAMQFYNTFFQCSLVRSHNDGRLVLDFMQSRDNLKPNADTYTAIILSLVAQHSHMNKTAVDVVFYYFGNAVKTLGEASITNELWSALFVACAVTGAAPKLVDQWWDVMLRGRITTSSGPLPYGAVHAALTWASSNSDIERALRFFHSANNNLVVFSTSMDDQRTLEAGQLTRASDDAFVQLCQLRLLVKLLVTVKSVKHDGGLRERVVGDIRRLVKANVLRDAPWGVINDLLSGLSLTSAMQLLKFRSSSLQEGDGAIPFTIWASLLRRCARDHHIDQAEAVFVFIRKRFELKSDQKLELLEIMMRMFATLPQGDFASAMALFTEHVLHHPEGEPALEPNATMYNLLIRAADSRNTAMMTFLEACAAGVEVNVETFEGLMNSSQFSTIASLSRKLPHDYSASELDTLLHIPANVDAHLRREEAMKLRGKPLVDSTGEVN
;
A
#
# COMPACT_ATOMS: atom_id res chain seq x y z
N MET A 1 31.58 3.70 57.44
CA MET A 1 30.53 4.24 58.32
C MET A 1 29.86 5.39 57.59
N GLU A 2 28.54 5.40 57.64
CA GLU A 2 27.51 6.22 56.96
C GLU A 2 27.86 7.72 56.79
N HIS A 3 27.43 8.47 55.78
CA HIS A 3 26.06 8.63 55.27
C HIS A 3 26.02 9.12 53.81
N VAL A 4 25.03 8.60 53.07
CA VAL A 4 24.58 9.02 51.74
C VAL A 4 23.53 10.13 51.88
N GLY A 5 23.57 11.17 51.03
CA GLY A 5 22.60 12.26 50.98
C GLY A 5 22.36 12.79 49.56
N ARG A 6 21.22 12.39 49.02
CA ARG A 6 20.59 12.69 47.70
C ARG A 6 20.63 14.15 47.24
N HIS A 7 20.98 14.36 45.97
CA HIS A 7 20.35 15.33 45.07
C HIS A 7 20.50 14.86 43.63
N ASP A 8 19.44 14.34 43.02
CA ASP A 8 19.25 14.34 41.55
C ASP A 8 17.90 13.71 41.19
N VAL A 9 16.87 14.54 40.99
CA VAL A 9 15.75 14.34 40.05
C VAL A 9 15.06 15.71 39.94
N THR A 10 15.09 16.38 38.78
CA THR A 10 14.05 17.32 38.27
C THR A 10 14.49 18.11 37.00
N LEU A 11 15.19 17.49 36.05
CA LEU A 11 15.53 18.18 34.77
C LEU A 11 15.17 17.42 33.48
N ARG A 12 14.52 16.25 33.54
CA ARG A 12 14.11 15.50 32.34
C ARG A 12 12.66 15.70 31.87
N GLU A 13 11.76 16.26 32.69
CA GLU A 13 10.35 16.44 32.30
C GLU A 13 10.01 17.80 31.67
N GLN A 14 10.91 18.79 31.74
CA GLN A 14 10.63 20.13 31.20
C GLN A 14 11.02 20.31 29.73
N SER A 15 11.90 19.48 29.14
CA SER A 15 12.30 19.65 27.73
C SER A 15 11.22 19.21 26.73
N SER A 16 10.46 18.15 27.03
CA SER A 16 9.45 17.58 26.13
C SER A 16 8.15 18.38 26.06
N ARG A 17 7.72 19.00 27.18
CA ARG A 17 6.52 19.86 27.23
C ARG A 17 6.71 21.19 26.49
N TRP A 18 7.93 21.72 26.44
CA TRP A 18 8.21 23.01 25.82
C TRP A 18 8.20 22.98 24.28
N MET A 19 8.49 21.83 23.66
CA MET A 19 8.42 21.72 22.19
C MET A 19 6.98 21.68 21.68
N PHE A 20 6.07 20.90 22.26
CA PHE A 20 4.70 20.77 21.73
C PHE A 20 3.73 21.89 22.14
N GLY A 21 3.91 22.51 23.31
CA GLY A 21 3.05 23.59 23.81
C GLY A 21 3.10 24.89 23.00
N ARG A 22 4.15 25.10 22.18
CA ARG A 22 4.23 26.23 21.22
C ARG A 22 3.80 25.86 19.79
N ILE A 23 3.66 24.57 19.48
CA ILE A 23 3.39 24.08 18.13
C ILE A 23 1.89 23.99 17.86
N PHE A 24 1.09 23.65 18.86
CA PHE A 24 -0.36 23.55 18.76
C PHE A 24 -1.05 24.74 19.44
N ARG A 25 -1.17 25.86 18.72
CA ARG A 25 -2.16 26.90 19.06
C ARG A 25 -3.34 26.80 18.09
N PRO A 26 -4.57 26.52 18.55
CA PRO A 26 -5.73 26.60 17.69
C PRO A 26 -6.02 28.08 17.43
N ARG A 27 -5.87 28.54 16.19
CA ARG A 27 -6.56 29.75 15.73
C ARG A 27 -7.85 29.31 15.07
N CYS A 28 -8.93 29.40 15.84
CA CYS A 28 -10.29 29.28 15.34
C CYS A 28 -10.65 30.53 14.54
N THR A 29 -11.04 30.33 13.28
CA THR A 29 -12.10 31.10 12.62
C THR A 29 -12.81 30.12 11.70
N CYS A 30 -14.03 29.74 12.10
CA CYS A 30 -14.91 28.90 11.32
C CYS A 30 -15.31 29.64 10.03
N GLN A 31 -15.00 29.03 8.89
CA GLN A 31 -15.82 29.16 7.69
C GLN A 31 -16.05 27.74 7.18
N LEU A 32 -17.32 27.31 7.19
CA LEU A 32 -17.77 26.09 6.54
C LEU A 32 -17.46 26.20 5.05
N VAL A 33 -16.49 25.40 4.59
CA VAL A 33 -16.32 25.09 3.17
C VAL A 33 -16.05 23.59 3.10
N THR A 34 -16.90 22.91 2.35
CA THR A 34 -16.84 21.48 2.05
C THR A 34 -15.42 21.08 1.63
N THR A 35 -14.83 20.17 2.40
CA THR A 35 -13.49 19.62 2.20
C THR A 35 -13.45 18.73 0.96
N THR A 36 -12.68 19.16 -0.04
CA THR A 36 -12.31 18.35 -1.20
C THR A 36 -11.40 17.21 -0.74
N SER A 37 -11.95 15.99 -0.76
CA SER A 37 -11.21 14.74 -0.68
C SER A 37 -10.06 14.71 -1.70
N LEU A 38 -8.89 14.22 -1.28
CA LEU A 38 -7.78 13.74 -2.11
C LEU A 38 -8.06 13.76 -3.61
N SER A 39 -7.82 14.89 -4.25
CA SER A 39 -7.94 14.98 -5.69
C SER A 39 -6.67 14.40 -6.34
N PHE A 40 -6.65 13.08 -6.54
CA PHE A 40 -6.39 12.60 -7.91
C PHE A 40 -7.34 13.37 -8.83
N PRO A 41 -7.04 13.68 -10.09
CA PRO A 41 -7.88 14.56 -10.91
C PRO A 41 -9.27 13.92 -11.22
N GLN A 42 -10.13 13.80 -10.21
CA GLN A 42 -11.51 13.33 -10.24
C GLN A 42 -12.43 14.44 -10.77
N ASN A 43 -11.97 15.69 -10.73
CA ASN A 43 -12.70 16.84 -11.27
C ASN A 43 -12.76 16.86 -12.80
N TYR A 44 -12.04 15.99 -13.51
CA TYR A 44 -12.13 15.90 -14.97
C TYR A 44 -13.15 14.85 -15.48
N ILE A 45 -13.57 13.89 -14.64
CA ILE A 45 -14.43 12.78 -15.08
C ILE A 45 -15.94 13.11 -14.96
N ARG A 46 -16.32 14.19 -14.26
CA ARG A 46 -17.73 14.58 -14.08
C ARG A 46 -18.43 15.21 -15.30
N HIS A 47 -17.78 15.30 -16.46
CA HIS A 47 -18.42 15.73 -17.72
C HIS A 47 -18.73 14.57 -18.68
N CYS A 48 -18.93 13.36 -18.17
CA CYS A 48 -19.42 12.21 -18.95
C CYS A 48 -20.96 12.15 -18.98
N SER A 49 -21.65 13.16 -19.54
CA SER A 49 -22.98 12.96 -20.11
C SER A 49 -23.41 14.11 -21.04
N SER A 50 -23.96 13.71 -22.19
CA SER A 50 -24.67 14.50 -23.20
C SER A 50 -23.86 15.47 -24.08
N ALA A 51 -23.43 14.98 -25.24
CA ALA A 51 -23.46 15.74 -26.50
C ALA A 51 -23.21 14.77 -27.67
N VAL A 52 -24.28 14.17 -28.17
CA VAL A 52 -24.26 13.40 -29.41
C VAL A 52 -24.27 14.39 -30.57
N GLY A 53 -23.25 14.29 -31.44
CA GLY A 53 -23.27 14.93 -32.76
C GLY A 53 -22.26 16.05 -32.95
N LYS A 54 -20.97 15.68 -33.08
CA LYS A 54 -19.86 16.32 -33.84
C LYS A 54 -18.47 15.77 -33.38
N ALA A 55 -18.37 14.46 -33.13
CA ALA A 55 -17.59 13.93 -32.00
C ALA A 55 -16.33 13.06 -32.29
N ILE A 56 -16.00 12.74 -33.55
CA ILE A 56 -14.96 11.72 -33.83
C ILE A 56 -13.51 12.14 -33.46
N PRO A 57 -13.02 13.35 -33.80
CA PRO A 57 -11.69 13.80 -33.39
C PRO A 57 -11.56 13.91 -31.87
N GLN A 58 -12.63 14.38 -31.21
CA GLN A 58 -12.71 14.51 -29.76
C GLN A 58 -12.72 13.14 -29.07
N LEU A 59 -13.31 12.11 -29.67
CA LEU A 59 -13.31 10.76 -29.11
C LEU A 59 -11.90 10.14 -29.14
N ARG A 60 -11.18 10.26 -30.27
CA ARG A 60 -9.80 9.77 -30.39
C ARG A 60 -8.88 10.45 -29.39
N GLU A 61 -8.98 11.77 -29.27
CA GLU A 61 -8.20 12.55 -28.31
C GLU A 61 -8.50 12.14 -26.87
N ARG A 62 -9.77 11.90 -26.52
CA ARG A 62 -10.17 11.40 -25.20
C ARG A 62 -9.62 10.00 -24.91
N ILE A 63 -9.62 9.09 -25.88
CA ILE A 63 -9.04 7.75 -25.71
C ILE A 63 -7.54 7.86 -25.47
N ASN A 64 -6.83 8.61 -26.31
CA ASN A 64 -5.39 8.82 -26.18
C ASN A 64 -5.03 9.46 -24.84
N LEU A 65 -5.80 10.47 -24.41
CA LEU A 65 -5.64 11.09 -23.09
C LEU A 65 -5.88 10.09 -21.97
N THR A 66 -6.92 9.24 -22.07
CA THR A 66 -7.23 8.25 -21.04
C THR A 66 -6.11 7.19 -20.94
N CYS A 67 -5.67 6.63 -22.06
CA CYS A 67 -4.50 5.73 -22.12
C CYS A 67 -3.25 6.40 -21.55
N HIS A 68 -3.06 7.69 -21.84
CA HIS A 68 -1.93 8.45 -21.32
C HIS A 68 -2.00 8.62 -19.79
N THR A 69 -3.17 9.02 -19.25
CA THR A 69 -3.38 9.14 -17.80
C THR A 69 -3.22 7.81 -17.08
N LEU A 70 -3.64 6.69 -17.69
CA LEU A 70 -3.42 5.35 -17.15
C LEU A 70 -1.91 5.03 -17.03
N ARG A 71 -1.11 5.38 -18.04
CA ARG A 71 0.36 5.24 -17.98
C ARG A 71 0.98 6.14 -16.91
N GLN A 72 0.50 7.39 -16.76
CA GLN A 72 0.96 8.27 -15.68
C GLN A 72 0.57 7.74 -14.29
N ALA A 73 -0.61 7.13 -14.16
CA ALA A 73 -1.04 6.49 -12.92
C ALA A 73 -0.08 5.34 -12.56
N LEU A 74 0.40 4.58 -13.55
CA LEU A 74 1.41 3.55 -13.35
C LEU A 74 2.74 4.11 -12.82
N ASP A 75 3.27 5.18 -13.44
CA ASP A 75 4.48 5.84 -12.95
C ASP A 75 4.28 6.42 -11.54
N SER A 76 3.06 6.84 -11.22
CA SER A 76 2.70 7.31 -9.89
C SER A 76 2.73 6.22 -8.83
N LEU A 77 2.49 4.95 -9.19
CA LEU A 77 2.56 3.82 -8.26
C LEU A 77 3.94 3.69 -7.64
N LEU A 78 4.99 3.91 -8.43
CA LEU A 78 6.37 3.83 -7.93
C LEU A 78 6.63 4.91 -6.88
N ASN A 79 5.90 6.02 -6.89
CA ASN A 79 5.99 7.04 -5.86
C ASN A 79 5.21 6.67 -4.59
N ASP A 80 4.12 5.90 -4.70
CA ASP A 80 3.30 5.49 -3.57
C ASP A 80 3.52 4.02 -3.18
N ARG A 81 4.27 3.84 -2.11
CA ARG A 81 4.58 2.52 -1.57
C ARG A 81 3.36 1.70 -1.13
N GLN A 82 2.22 2.35 -0.87
CA GLN A 82 0.98 1.64 -0.51
C GLN A 82 0.51 0.70 -1.63
N CYS A 83 0.82 1.03 -2.87
CA CYS A 83 0.49 0.20 -4.03
C CYS A 83 1.14 -1.18 -4.01
N LEU A 84 2.17 -1.39 -3.18
CA LEU A 84 2.89 -2.66 -3.08
C LEU A 84 2.23 -3.64 -2.09
N TYR A 85 1.31 -3.17 -1.25
CA TYR A 85 0.68 -4.00 -0.21
C TYR A 85 -0.80 -3.72 0.01
N ARG A 86 -1.40 -2.77 -0.72
CA ARG A 86 -2.83 -2.47 -0.70
C ARG A 86 -3.40 -2.52 -2.12
N ASP A 87 -4.08 -3.62 -2.43
CA ASP A 87 -4.76 -3.81 -3.71
C ASP A 87 -5.82 -2.73 -3.98
N SER A 88 -6.47 -2.22 -2.93
CA SER A 88 -7.42 -1.12 -3.05
C SER A 88 -6.79 0.16 -3.62
N VAL A 89 -5.50 0.41 -3.36
CA VAL A 89 -4.79 1.58 -3.91
C VAL A 89 -4.52 1.39 -5.39
N LEU A 90 -4.09 0.20 -5.81
CA LEU A 90 -3.93 -0.15 -7.23
C LEU A 90 -5.26 -0.05 -7.98
N HIS A 91 -6.32 -0.62 -7.42
CA HIS A 91 -7.65 -0.60 -8.00
C HIS A 91 -8.17 0.84 -8.16
N ASN A 92 -8.11 1.64 -7.10
CA ASN A 92 -8.52 3.04 -7.14
C ASN A 92 -7.71 3.88 -8.14
N ALA A 93 -6.44 3.53 -8.38
CA ALA A 93 -5.58 4.23 -9.33
C ALA A 93 -5.90 3.85 -10.79
N PHE A 94 -6.29 2.60 -11.08
CA PHE A 94 -6.47 2.13 -12.45
C PHE A 94 -7.92 2.04 -12.91
N ASP A 95 -8.82 1.51 -12.08
CA ASP A 95 -10.17 1.16 -12.49
C ASP A 95 -11.00 2.31 -13.08
N PRO A 96 -10.90 3.56 -12.57
CA PRO A 96 -11.60 4.68 -13.18
C PRO A 96 -11.21 4.88 -14.65
N HIS A 97 -9.92 4.75 -14.98
CA HIS A 97 -9.42 4.90 -16.34
C HIS A 97 -9.77 3.69 -17.21
N ARG A 98 -9.66 2.48 -16.66
CA ARG A 98 -9.96 1.23 -17.39
C ARG A 98 -11.46 1.11 -17.70
N CYS A 99 -12.32 1.54 -16.78
CA CYS A 99 -13.77 1.63 -17.01
C CYS A 99 -14.10 2.74 -17.98
N CYS A 100 -13.43 3.90 -17.91
CA CYS A 100 -13.61 4.95 -18.92
C CYS A 100 -13.25 4.45 -20.32
N LEU A 101 -12.14 3.72 -20.50
CA LEU A 101 -11.79 3.10 -21.78
C LEU A 101 -12.84 2.10 -22.25
N ARG A 102 -13.40 1.28 -21.35
CA ARG A 102 -14.52 0.39 -21.69
C ARG A 102 -15.69 1.17 -22.25
N ASP A 103 -16.10 2.23 -21.57
CA ASP A 103 -17.29 2.98 -21.95
C ASP A 103 -17.07 3.77 -23.26
N LEU A 104 -15.82 4.18 -23.55
CA LEU A 104 -15.44 4.83 -24.81
C LEU A 104 -15.37 3.84 -25.99
N ILE A 105 -15.00 2.57 -25.76
CA ILE A 105 -14.88 1.54 -26.80
C ILE A 105 -16.22 0.82 -27.03
N ASN A 106 -16.96 0.54 -25.96
CA ASN A 106 -18.21 -0.20 -25.97
C ASN A 106 -19.39 0.77 -25.78
N THR A 107 -19.93 1.28 -26.89
CA THR A 107 -21.05 2.23 -26.88
C THR A 107 -22.42 1.57 -26.72
N ARG A 108 -22.50 0.25 -26.54
CA ARG A 108 -23.75 -0.47 -26.26
C ARG A 108 -23.88 -0.75 -24.77
N GLU A 109 -25.05 -0.42 -24.22
CA GLU A 109 -25.53 -0.84 -22.90
C GLU A 109 -25.71 -2.38 -22.87
N ASN A 110 -24.62 -3.13 -22.86
CA ASN A 110 -24.69 -4.52 -22.41
C ASN A 110 -24.52 -4.50 -20.90
N ASP A 111 -25.67 -4.52 -20.25
CA ASP A 111 -25.85 -4.63 -18.81
C ASP A 111 -25.35 -6.01 -18.35
N GLY A 112 -24.38 -6.03 -17.44
CA GLY A 112 -23.93 -7.24 -16.76
C GLY A 112 -22.54 -7.75 -17.13
N ALA A 113 -21.82 -8.16 -16.09
CA ALA A 113 -20.47 -8.74 -16.07
C ALA A 113 -20.36 -10.09 -16.84
N SER A 114 -20.58 -10.08 -18.15
CA SER A 114 -20.38 -11.25 -19.01
C SER A 114 -18.90 -11.43 -19.35
N LYS A 115 -18.47 -12.69 -19.39
CA LYS A 115 -17.13 -13.13 -19.79
C LYS A 115 -16.79 -12.61 -21.20
N LEU A 116 -15.55 -12.19 -21.44
CA LEU A 116 -15.14 -11.71 -22.77
C LEU A 116 -15.33 -12.82 -23.82
N THR A 117 -16.11 -12.54 -24.87
CA THR A 117 -16.34 -13.44 -26.01
C THR A 117 -15.77 -12.85 -27.30
N VAL A 118 -15.53 -13.71 -28.29
CA VAL A 118 -15.11 -13.29 -29.64
C VAL A 118 -16.14 -12.37 -30.28
N GLU A 119 -17.44 -12.61 -30.07
CA GLU A 119 -18.52 -11.76 -30.58
C GLU A 119 -18.48 -10.34 -29.99
N THR A 120 -18.20 -10.23 -28.68
CA THR A 120 -18.06 -8.93 -28.01
C THR A 120 -16.86 -8.17 -28.57
N LEU A 121 -15.73 -8.87 -28.79
CA LEU A 121 -14.52 -8.29 -29.35
C LEU A 121 -14.72 -7.84 -30.81
N GLU A 122 -15.35 -8.67 -31.65
CA GLU A 122 -15.68 -8.32 -33.05
C GLU A 122 -16.64 -7.11 -33.11
N SER A 123 -17.65 -7.06 -32.24
CA SER A 123 -18.56 -5.91 -32.14
C SER A 123 -17.81 -4.62 -31.80
N CYS A 124 -16.93 -4.66 -30.79
CA CYS A 124 -16.11 -3.51 -30.41
C CYS A 124 -15.15 -3.09 -31.53
N ARG A 125 -14.49 -4.06 -32.19
CA ARG A 125 -13.60 -3.81 -33.32
C ARG A 125 -14.34 -3.16 -34.48
N CYS A 126 -15.48 -3.71 -34.89
CA CYS A 126 -16.28 -3.17 -35.98
C CYS A 126 -16.72 -1.73 -35.71
N ASN A 127 -17.19 -1.44 -34.48
CA ASN A 127 -17.52 -0.08 -34.06
C ASN A 127 -16.30 0.84 -34.12
N TRP A 128 -15.13 0.37 -33.65
CA TRP A 128 -13.89 1.13 -33.73
C TRP A 128 -13.52 1.47 -35.18
N MET A 129 -13.51 0.48 -36.08
CA MET A 129 -13.15 0.69 -37.48
C MET A 129 -14.13 1.64 -38.19
N GLN A 130 -15.42 1.59 -37.87
CA GLN A 130 -16.41 2.55 -38.38
C GLN A 130 -16.11 3.99 -37.95
N ASN A 131 -15.63 4.19 -36.72
CA ASN A 131 -15.34 5.52 -36.19
C ASN A 131 -13.96 6.05 -36.57
N PHE A 132 -12.96 5.18 -36.76
CA PHE A 132 -11.55 5.56 -36.84
C PHE A 132 -10.83 5.13 -38.13
N GLY A 133 -11.51 4.39 -39.01
CA GLY A 133 -11.00 3.87 -40.27
C GLY A 133 -10.46 2.44 -40.15
N ASP A 134 -10.50 1.72 -41.27
CA ASP A 134 -10.14 0.28 -41.39
C ASP A 134 -8.65 0.06 -41.74
N GLY A 135 -7.77 0.90 -41.21
CA GLY A 135 -6.32 0.82 -41.45
C GLY A 135 -5.60 -0.08 -40.45
N VAL A 136 -4.48 -0.67 -40.85
CA VAL A 136 -3.60 -1.49 -39.99
C VAL A 136 -3.21 -0.75 -38.69
N GLU A 137 -2.89 0.53 -38.80
CA GLU A 137 -2.54 1.37 -37.64
C GLU A 137 -3.74 1.56 -36.69
N SER A 138 -4.94 1.77 -37.24
CA SER A 138 -6.19 1.89 -36.47
C SER A 138 -6.52 0.57 -35.76
N ALA A 139 -6.34 -0.56 -36.42
CA ALA A 139 -6.48 -1.89 -35.82
C ALA A 139 -5.47 -2.13 -34.69
N MET A 140 -4.21 -1.76 -34.88
CA MET A 140 -3.20 -1.87 -33.82
C MET A 140 -3.54 -0.98 -32.62
N GLN A 141 -3.97 0.26 -32.86
CA GLN A 141 -4.42 1.18 -31.80
C GLN A 141 -5.63 0.63 -31.05
N PHE A 142 -6.59 0.02 -31.75
CA PHE A 142 -7.72 -0.67 -31.13
C PHE A 142 -7.25 -1.74 -30.15
N TYR A 143 -6.40 -2.69 -30.58
CA TYR A 143 -5.94 -3.77 -29.72
C TYR A 143 -5.16 -3.26 -28.51
N ASN A 144 -4.23 -2.33 -28.71
CA ASN A 144 -3.44 -1.75 -27.62
C ASN A 144 -4.32 -1.03 -26.58
N THR A 145 -5.38 -0.35 -27.05
CA THR A 145 -6.37 0.30 -26.17
C THR A 145 -7.26 -0.75 -25.48
N PHE A 146 -7.68 -1.78 -26.21
CA PHE A 146 -8.55 -2.85 -25.69
C PHE A 146 -7.87 -3.65 -24.58
N PHE A 147 -6.56 -3.90 -24.66
CA PHE A 147 -5.80 -4.53 -23.57
C PHE A 147 -5.84 -3.70 -22.28
N GLN A 148 -5.90 -2.37 -22.36
CA GLN A 148 -5.93 -1.49 -21.20
C GLN A 148 -7.34 -1.33 -20.60
N CYS A 149 -8.37 -1.80 -21.29
CA CYS A 149 -9.77 -1.74 -20.86
C CYS A 149 -10.09 -2.67 -19.68
N SER A 150 -11.16 -2.39 -18.93
CA SER A 150 -11.66 -3.27 -17.85
C SER A 150 -12.38 -4.54 -18.33
N LEU A 151 -12.54 -4.72 -19.65
CA LEU A 151 -13.05 -5.97 -20.27
C LEU A 151 -12.03 -7.11 -20.23
N VAL A 152 -10.74 -6.80 -20.31
CA VAL A 152 -9.68 -7.79 -20.14
C VAL A 152 -9.44 -7.96 -18.64
N ARG A 153 -9.79 -9.13 -18.09
CA ARG A 153 -9.74 -9.40 -16.65
C ARG A 153 -8.81 -10.55 -16.28
N SER A 154 -8.34 -11.30 -17.27
CA SER A 154 -7.50 -12.47 -17.05
C SER A 154 -6.50 -12.70 -18.18
N HIS A 155 -5.53 -13.58 -17.94
CA HIS A 155 -4.62 -14.08 -18.98
C HIS A 155 -5.36 -14.73 -20.16
N ASN A 156 -6.46 -15.45 -19.89
CA ASN A 156 -7.26 -16.09 -20.92
C ASN A 156 -7.94 -15.07 -21.84
N ASP A 157 -8.43 -13.97 -21.28
CA ASP A 157 -8.97 -12.86 -22.06
C ASP A 157 -7.88 -12.25 -22.94
N GLY A 158 -6.68 -12.07 -22.39
CA GLY A 158 -5.53 -11.57 -23.15
C GLY A 158 -5.13 -12.48 -24.33
N ARG A 159 -5.16 -13.81 -24.14
CA ARG A 159 -4.93 -14.78 -25.22
C ARG A 159 -6.02 -14.72 -26.29
N LEU A 160 -7.29 -14.62 -25.89
CA LEU A 160 -8.39 -14.47 -26.83
C LEU A 160 -8.21 -13.24 -27.73
N VAL A 161 -7.80 -12.11 -27.16
CA VAL A 161 -7.53 -10.89 -27.94
C VAL A 161 -6.34 -11.09 -28.90
N LEU A 162 -5.27 -11.76 -28.48
CA LEU A 162 -4.12 -12.07 -29.34
C LEU A 162 -4.48 -13.02 -30.49
N ASP A 163 -5.21 -14.09 -30.20
CA ASP A 163 -5.65 -15.07 -31.20
C ASP A 163 -6.58 -14.41 -32.23
N PHE A 164 -7.46 -13.52 -31.76
CA PHE A 164 -8.34 -12.74 -32.62
C PHE A 164 -7.57 -11.72 -33.50
N MET A 165 -6.62 -10.98 -32.90
CA MET A 165 -5.72 -10.07 -33.63
C MET A 165 -4.96 -10.78 -34.76
N GLN A 166 -4.49 -11.99 -34.50
CA GLN A 166 -3.76 -12.78 -35.50
C GLN A 166 -4.69 -13.40 -36.55
N SER A 167 -5.82 -13.98 -36.15
CA SER A 167 -6.72 -14.69 -37.07
C SER A 167 -7.58 -13.76 -37.94
N ARG A 168 -7.98 -12.60 -37.40
CA ARG A 168 -8.89 -11.67 -38.08
C ARG A 168 -8.14 -10.64 -38.92
N ASP A 169 -7.13 -10.00 -38.33
CA ASP A 169 -6.43 -8.88 -38.95
C ASP A 169 -5.02 -9.25 -39.46
N ASN A 170 -4.57 -10.49 -39.24
CA ASN A 170 -3.21 -10.95 -39.56
C ASN A 170 -2.10 -10.06 -38.96
N LEU A 171 -2.38 -9.44 -37.80
CA LEU A 171 -1.42 -8.57 -37.13
C LEU A 171 -0.57 -9.36 -36.13
N LYS A 172 0.70 -8.96 -36.03
CA LYS A 172 1.62 -9.46 -35.01
C LYS A 172 1.75 -8.45 -33.88
N PRO A 173 1.83 -8.89 -32.61
CA PRO A 173 2.05 -7.99 -31.47
C PRO A 173 3.34 -7.20 -31.64
N ASN A 174 3.29 -5.89 -31.38
CA ASN A 174 4.46 -5.02 -31.33
C ASN A 174 4.84 -4.70 -29.87
N ALA A 175 5.87 -3.88 -29.66
CA ALA A 175 6.32 -3.51 -28.31
C ALA A 175 5.22 -2.82 -27.47
N ASP A 176 4.38 -2.00 -28.10
CA ASP A 176 3.24 -1.34 -27.43
C ASP A 176 2.17 -2.35 -27.02
N THR A 177 1.92 -3.37 -27.84
CA THR A 177 0.99 -4.46 -27.51
C THR A 177 1.48 -5.21 -26.28
N TYR A 178 2.75 -5.60 -26.23
CA TYR A 178 3.31 -6.27 -25.05
C TYR A 178 3.32 -5.38 -23.82
N THR A 179 3.60 -4.09 -24.00
CA THR A 179 3.51 -3.11 -22.91
C THR A 179 2.08 -3.06 -22.36
N ALA A 180 1.07 -2.92 -23.22
CA ALA A 180 -0.34 -2.90 -22.82
C ALA A 180 -0.77 -4.19 -22.09
N ILE A 181 -0.30 -5.36 -22.55
CA ILE A 181 -0.55 -6.65 -21.90
C ILE A 181 0.05 -6.67 -20.48
N ILE A 182 1.33 -6.31 -20.32
CA ILE A 182 1.99 -6.30 -19.01
C ILE A 182 1.28 -5.32 -18.06
N LEU A 183 0.94 -4.12 -18.53
CA LEU A 183 0.22 -3.13 -17.72
C LEU A 183 -1.16 -3.62 -17.31
N SER A 184 -1.89 -4.31 -18.20
CA SER A 184 -3.17 -4.94 -17.87
C SER A 184 -3.02 -5.99 -16.77
N LEU A 185 -1.96 -6.79 -16.80
CA LEU A 185 -1.69 -7.82 -15.78
C LEU A 185 -1.36 -7.18 -14.42
N VAL A 186 -0.60 -6.07 -14.42
CA VAL A 186 -0.32 -5.30 -13.19
C VAL A 186 -1.61 -4.73 -12.59
N ALA A 187 -2.50 -4.19 -13.42
CA ALA A 187 -3.77 -3.65 -12.95
C ALA A 187 -4.77 -4.71 -12.44
N GLN A 188 -4.56 -5.99 -12.76
CA GLN A 188 -5.41 -7.12 -12.33
C GLN A 188 -4.86 -7.86 -11.10
N HIS A 189 -3.85 -7.30 -10.41
CA HIS A 189 -3.12 -8.00 -9.36
C HIS A 189 -4.00 -8.48 -8.18
N SER A 190 -5.19 -7.88 -7.97
CA SER A 190 -6.14 -8.17 -6.89
C SER A 190 -6.67 -9.61 -6.80
N HIS A 191 -6.37 -10.47 -7.78
CA HIS A 191 -6.81 -11.88 -7.81
C HIS A 191 -5.67 -12.89 -8.02
N MET A 192 -4.41 -12.47 -7.99
CA MET A 192 -3.32 -13.26 -8.57
C MET A 192 -2.29 -13.74 -7.54
N ASN A 193 -2.30 -15.05 -7.32
CA ASN A 193 -1.18 -15.85 -6.83
C ASN A 193 0.10 -15.63 -7.66
N LYS A 194 1.23 -16.19 -7.21
CA LYS A 194 2.56 -16.23 -7.89
C LYS A 194 2.51 -16.39 -9.43
N THR A 195 1.46 -17.01 -9.95
CA THR A 195 1.14 -17.17 -11.38
C THR A 195 1.14 -15.89 -12.22
N ALA A 196 0.77 -14.71 -11.69
CA ALA A 196 0.78 -13.47 -12.51
C ALA A 196 2.20 -13.04 -12.91
N VAL A 197 3.17 -13.26 -12.01
CA VAL A 197 4.58 -12.94 -12.26
C VAL A 197 5.12 -13.78 -13.41
N ASP A 198 4.83 -15.08 -13.38
CA ASP A 198 5.23 -16.01 -14.43
C ASP A 198 4.63 -15.64 -15.79
N VAL A 199 3.37 -15.18 -15.80
CA VAL A 199 2.69 -14.73 -17.03
C VAL A 199 3.32 -13.44 -17.57
N VAL A 200 3.70 -12.48 -16.72
CA VAL A 200 4.42 -11.27 -17.15
C VAL A 200 5.75 -11.65 -17.81
N PHE A 201 6.54 -12.52 -17.17
CA PHE A 201 7.82 -12.97 -17.73
C PHE A 201 7.64 -13.80 -19.01
N TYR A 202 6.56 -14.58 -19.12
CA TYR A 202 6.20 -15.28 -20.35
C TYR A 202 5.99 -14.30 -21.51
N TYR A 203 5.18 -13.25 -21.33
CA TYR A 203 4.94 -12.27 -22.37
C TYR A 203 6.17 -11.45 -22.71
N PHE A 204 6.96 -11.05 -21.71
CA PHE A 204 8.20 -10.33 -21.95
C PHE A 204 9.22 -11.20 -22.71
N GLY A 205 9.40 -12.46 -22.29
CA GLY A 205 10.26 -13.41 -22.98
C GLY A 205 9.79 -13.69 -24.42
N ASN A 206 8.47 -13.76 -24.64
CA ASN A 206 7.91 -13.86 -25.99
C ASN A 206 8.17 -12.61 -26.82
N ALA A 207 8.07 -11.40 -26.23
CA ALA A 207 8.43 -10.15 -26.89
C ALA A 207 9.89 -10.15 -27.34
N VAL A 208 10.82 -10.53 -26.45
CA VAL A 208 12.24 -10.65 -26.77
C VAL A 208 12.48 -11.65 -27.90
N LYS A 209 11.83 -12.82 -27.85
CA LYS A 209 11.95 -13.86 -28.88
C LYS A 209 11.39 -13.43 -30.23
N THR A 210 10.26 -12.73 -30.25
CA THR A 210 9.52 -12.39 -31.48
C THR A 210 10.00 -11.11 -32.14
N LEU A 211 10.34 -10.09 -31.35
CA LEU A 211 10.77 -8.78 -31.82
C LEU A 211 12.30 -8.65 -31.91
N GLY A 212 13.04 -9.49 -31.16
CA GLY A 212 14.47 -9.36 -30.95
C GLY A 212 14.81 -8.39 -29.81
N GLU A 213 15.95 -8.61 -29.15
CA GLU A 213 16.39 -7.80 -28.00
C GLU A 213 16.54 -6.30 -28.32
N ALA A 214 17.02 -5.97 -29.53
CA ALA A 214 17.22 -4.59 -29.97
C ALA A 214 15.91 -3.81 -30.18
N SER A 215 14.79 -4.50 -30.34
CA SER A 215 13.47 -3.91 -30.59
C SER A 215 12.67 -3.66 -29.31
N ILE A 216 13.23 -3.99 -28.14
CA ILE A 216 12.56 -3.79 -26.85
C ILE A 216 12.69 -2.32 -26.43
N THR A 217 11.56 -1.63 -26.40
CA THR A 217 11.49 -0.20 -26.09
C THR A 217 11.72 0.11 -24.62
N ASN A 218 11.98 1.39 -24.31
CA ASN A 218 12.18 1.86 -22.94
C ASN A 218 10.91 1.69 -22.08
N GLU A 219 9.75 1.82 -22.70
CA GLU A 219 8.42 1.66 -22.11
C GLU A 219 8.19 0.20 -21.73
N LEU A 220 8.56 -0.75 -22.62
CA LEU A 220 8.41 -2.17 -22.36
C LEU A 220 9.33 -2.64 -21.22
N TRP A 221 10.58 -2.16 -21.18
CA TRP A 221 11.47 -2.38 -20.04
C TRP A 221 10.91 -1.78 -18.74
N SER A 222 10.39 -0.56 -18.79
CA SER A 222 9.80 0.09 -17.61
C SER A 222 8.58 -0.69 -17.10
N ALA A 223 7.70 -1.15 -17.99
CA ALA A 223 6.54 -1.96 -17.64
C ALA A 223 6.93 -3.29 -16.97
N LEU A 224 7.97 -3.96 -17.46
CA LEU A 224 8.49 -5.19 -16.83
C LEU A 224 8.93 -4.93 -15.38
N PHE A 225 9.79 -3.94 -15.16
CA PHE A 225 10.32 -3.69 -13.82
C PHE A 225 9.26 -3.14 -12.86
N VAL A 226 8.30 -2.34 -13.36
CA VAL A 226 7.12 -1.96 -12.56
C VAL A 226 6.35 -3.20 -12.13
N ALA A 227 6.09 -4.13 -13.06
CA ALA A 227 5.44 -5.39 -12.73
C ALA A 227 6.24 -6.17 -11.67
N CYS A 228 7.56 -6.26 -11.80
CA CYS A 228 8.41 -6.88 -10.79
C CYS A 228 8.26 -6.24 -9.41
N ALA A 229 8.24 -4.90 -9.36
CA ALA A 229 8.11 -4.14 -8.12
C ALA A 229 6.75 -4.37 -7.45
N VAL A 230 5.66 -4.29 -8.20
CA VAL A 230 4.29 -4.45 -7.69
C VAL A 230 4.02 -5.89 -7.25
N THR A 231 4.48 -6.87 -8.01
CA THR A 231 4.15 -8.28 -7.77
C THR A 231 5.12 -9.02 -6.85
N GLY A 232 6.19 -8.37 -6.40
CA GLY A 232 7.21 -8.99 -5.54
C GLY A 232 7.99 -10.10 -6.25
N ALA A 233 8.41 -9.87 -7.50
CA ALA A 233 9.13 -10.87 -8.29
C ALA A 233 10.40 -11.41 -7.60
N ALA A 234 10.78 -12.65 -7.92
CA ALA A 234 11.93 -13.31 -7.30
C ALA A 234 13.26 -12.59 -7.61
N PRO A 235 14.18 -12.44 -6.64
CA PRO A 235 15.44 -11.70 -6.81
C PRO A 235 16.27 -12.11 -8.03
N LYS A 236 16.39 -13.43 -8.27
CA LYS A 236 17.18 -13.96 -9.39
C LYS A 236 16.63 -13.53 -10.75
N LEU A 237 15.30 -13.43 -10.89
CA LEU A 237 14.67 -13.01 -12.14
C LEU A 237 14.92 -11.52 -12.40
N VAL A 238 14.80 -10.70 -11.35
CA VAL A 238 15.08 -9.25 -11.44
C VAL A 238 16.54 -9.02 -11.85
N ASP A 239 17.49 -9.71 -11.20
CA ASP A 239 18.92 -9.62 -11.54
C ASP A 239 19.19 -10.05 -12.99
N GLN A 240 18.61 -11.18 -13.42
CA GLN A 240 18.80 -11.71 -14.76
C GLN A 240 18.31 -10.73 -15.82
N TRP A 241 17.11 -10.17 -15.67
CA TRP A 241 16.55 -9.22 -16.63
C TRP A 241 17.26 -7.86 -16.56
N TRP A 242 17.74 -7.45 -15.39
CA TRP A 242 18.58 -6.26 -15.26
C TRP A 242 19.89 -6.40 -16.05
N ASP A 243 20.55 -7.55 -15.93
CA ASP A 243 21.79 -7.83 -16.65
C ASP A 243 21.57 -8.02 -18.15
N VAL A 244 20.42 -8.55 -18.59
CA VAL A 244 20.04 -8.57 -20.01
C VAL A 244 19.82 -7.15 -20.52
N MET A 245 19.10 -6.30 -19.78
CA MET A 245 18.88 -4.90 -20.15
C MET A 245 20.20 -4.13 -20.28
N LEU A 246 21.14 -4.35 -19.36
CA LEU A 246 22.47 -3.73 -19.42
C LEU A 246 23.27 -4.27 -20.61
N ARG A 247 23.34 -5.59 -20.81
CA ARG A 247 24.14 -6.20 -21.89
C ARG A 247 23.63 -5.83 -23.28
N GLY A 248 22.31 -5.90 -23.50
CA GLY A 248 21.69 -5.56 -24.78
C GLY A 248 21.91 -4.10 -25.20
N ARG A 249 22.30 -3.22 -24.26
CA ARG A 249 22.59 -1.80 -24.51
C ARG A 249 24.09 -1.47 -24.57
N ILE A 250 24.97 -2.41 -24.20
CA ILE A 250 26.44 -2.27 -24.30
C ILE A 250 26.93 -2.59 -25.72
N THR A 251 26.25 -3.49 -26.44
CA THR A 251 26.65 -3.94 -27.79
C THR A 251 26.30 -2.94 -28.90
N THR A 252 25.30 -2.08 -28.68
CA THR A 252 24.85 -1.02 -29.58
C THR A 252 25.14 0.34 -28.96
N SER A 253 26.42 0.70 -28.82
CA SER A 253 26.85 2.04 -28.37
C SER A 253 26.02 2.65 -27.22
N SER A 254 26.20 2.18 -25.98
CA SER A 254 25.70 2.83 -24.76
C SER A 254 24.23 3.30 -24.83
N GLY A 255 23.30 2.40 -25.17
CA GLY A 255 21.88 2.72 -25.18
C GLY A 255 21.41 3.21 -23.79
N PRO A 256 20.58 4.27 -23.71
CA PRO A 256 20.13 4.86 -22.45
C PRO A 256 19.43 3.87 -21.53
N LEU A 257 19.54 3.97 -20.21
CA LEU A 257 18.68 3.24 -19.28
C LEU A 257 17.31 3.92 -19.13
N PRO A 258 16.19 3.18 -19.20
CA PRO A 258 14.88 3.76 -18.93
C PRO A 258 14.75 4.17 -17.47
N TYR A 259 14.41 5.43 -17.20
CA TYR A 259 14.21 5.91 -15.82
C TYR A 259 13.14 5.10 -15.08
N GLY A 260 12.03 4.75 -15.75
CA GLY A 260 10.96 3.95 -15.16
C GLY A 260 11.46 2.59 -14.67
N ALA A 261 12.30 1.91 -15.46
CA ALA A 261 12.95 0.66 -15.07
C ALA A 261 13.88 0.82 -13.86
N VAL A 262 14.71 1.87 -13.84
CA VAL A 262 15.61 2.18 -12.71
C VAL A 262 14.81 2.44 -11.43
N HIS A 263 13.80 3.30 -11.51
CA HIS A 263 12.96 3.66 -10.36
C HIS A 263 12.21 2.45 -9.82
N ALA A 264 11.69 1.59 -10.70
CA ALA A 264 11.01 0.37 -10.32
C ALA A 264 11.96 -0.68 -9.70
N ALA A 265 13.16 -0.87 -10.26
CA ALA A 265 14.17 -1.77 -9.69
C ALA A 265 14.60 -1.35 -8.28
N LEU A 266 14.81 -0.04 -8.06
CA LEU A 266 15.07 0.50 -6.71
C LEU A 266 13.87 0.36 -5.78
N THR A 267 12.65 0.54 -6.29
CA THR A 267 11.42 0.34 -5.50
C THR A 267 11.28 -1.11 -5.07
N TRP A 268 11.54 -2.06 -5.97
CA TRP A 268 11.59 -3.50 -5.66
C TRP A 268 12.66 -3.80 -4.60
N ALA A 269 13.88 -3.30 -4.77
CA ALA A 269 14.98 -3.53 -3.81
C ALA A 269 14.66 -2.93 -2.43
N SER A 270 14.06 -1.74 -2.38
CA SER A 270 13.65 -1.09 -1.14
C SER A 270 12.61 -1.89 -0.38
N SER A 271 11.68 -2.53 -1.09
CA SER A 271 10.58 -3.32 -0.50
C SER A 271 11.08 -4.64 0.08
N ASN A 272 12.11 -5.21 -0.55
CA ASN A 272 12.82 -6.39 -0.03
C ASN A 272 13.90 -6.05 0.99
N SER A 273 14.11 -4.77 1.33
CA SER A 273 15.20 -4.32 2.23
C SER A 273 16.61 -4.76 1.77
N ASP A 274 16.82 -4.88 0.46
CA ASP A 274 18.07 -5.36 -0.13
C ASP A 274 19.00 -4.21 -0.49
N ILE A 275 19.92 -3.87 0.43
CA ILE A 275 20.86 -2.75 0.25
C ILE A 275 21.84 -3.02 -0.89
N GLU A 276 22.34 -4.24 -1.04
CA GLU A 276 23.36 -4.56 -2.04
C GLU A 276 22.81 -4.34 -3.45
N ARG A 277 21.61 -4.87 -3.73
CA ARG A 277 20.95 -4.66 -5.02
C ARG A 277 20.55 -3.21 -5.22
N ALA A 278 20.05 -2.53 -4.19
CA ALA A 278 19.69 -1.12 -4.30
C ALA A 278 20.91 -0.25 -4.67
N LEU A 279 22.06 -0.47 -4.04
CA LEU A 279 23.30 0.22 -4.37
C LEU A 279 23.82 -0.15 -5.76
N ARG A 280 23.76 -1.44 -6.14
CA ARG A 280 24.13 -1.91 -7.49
C ARG A 280 23.29 -1.21 -8.56
N PHE A 281 21.97 -1.24 -8.44
CA PHE A 281 21.07 -0.61 -9.42
C PHE A 281 21.26 0.90 -9.50
N PHE A 282 21.43 1.57 -8.36
CA PHE A 282 21.71 3.01 -8.34
C PHE A 282 23.07 3.34 -8.97
N HIS A 283 24.11 2.55 -8.70
CA HIS A 283 25.43 2.76 -9.28
C HIS A 283 25.44 2.50 -10.79
N SER A 284 24.79 1.42 -11.24
CA SER A 284 24.56 1.16 -12.66
C SER A 284 23.83 2.32 -13.32
N ALA A 285 22.76 2.84 -12.71
CA ALA A 285 22.04 3.99 -13.24
C ALA A 285 22.89 5.26 -13.29
N ASN A 286 23.69 5.54 -12.26
CA ASN A 286 24.56 6.71 -12.22
C ASN A 286 25.74 6.61 -13.20
N ASN A 287 26.17 5.41 -13.59
CA ASN A 287 27.29 5.24 -14.53
C ASN A 287 26.85 5.22 -16.00
N ASN A 288 25.54 5.18 -16.28
CA ASN A 288 24.98 5.14 -17.62
C ASN A 288 24.14 6.39 -17.87
N LEU A 289 23.87 6.68 -19.14
CA LEU A 289 22.90 7.69 -19.54
C LEU A 289 21.50 7.17 -19.21
N VAL A 290 20.63 7.96 -18.59
CA VAL A 290 19.25 7.58 -18.22
C VAL A 290 18.25 8.42 -19.02
N VAL A 291 17.25 7.80 -19.65
CA VAL A 291 16.23 8.49 -20.47
C VAL A 291 14.85 8.44 -19.82
N PHE A 292 14.14 9.55 -19.98
CA PHE A 292 12.74 9.72 -19.66
C PHE A 292 11.95 9.73 -20.94
N SER A 293 11.09 8.74 -21.09
CA SER A 293 10.03 8.80 -22.08
C SER A 293 8.90 9.64 -21.50
N THR A 294 8.84 10.92 -21.86
CA THR A 294 7.63 11.72 -21.60
C THR A 294 6.67 11.61 -22.79
N SER A 295 5.40 11.94 -22.56
CA SER A 295 4.28 11.52 -23.39
C SER A 295 4.04 12.29 -24.68
N MET A 296 4.92 13.22 -25.04
CA MET A 296 4.77 14.09 -26.20
C MET A 296 6.11 14.29 -26.93
N ASP A 297 6.81 13.20 -27.24
CA ASP A 297 8.11 13.19 -27.96
C ASP A 297 9.29 13.94 -27.28
N ASP A 298 9.07 14.56 -26.11
CA ASP A 298 10.13 15.22 -25.35
C ASP A 298 10.93 14.19 -24.54
N GLN A 299 11.96 13.62 -25.16
CA GLN A 299 12.92 12.77 -24.46
C GLN A 299 13.88 13.64 -23.67
N ARG A 300 13.81 13.51 -22.34
CA ARG A 300 14.83 14.10 -21.46
C ARG A 300 15.87 13.04 -21.12
N THR A 301 17.13 13.44 -21.13
CA THR A 301 18.26 12.57 -20.80
C THR A 301 18.95 13.08 -19.53
N LEU A 302 19.44 12.14 -18.73
CA LEU A 302 20.38 12.40 -17.65
C LEU A 302 21.70 11.75 -18.03
N GLU A 303 22.73 12.56 -18.16
CA GLU A 303 24.08 12.09 -18.45
C GLU A 303 24.64 11.25 -17.30
N ALA A 304 25.61 10.40 -17.62
CA ALA A 304 26.33 9.64 -16.60
C ALA A 304 26.92 10.57 -15.53
N GLY A 305 26.69 10.22 -14.26
CA GLY A 305 27.10 10.97 -13.08
C GLY A 305 26.12 12.06 -12.66
N GLN A 306 25.09 12.40 -13.45
CA GLN A 306 24.16 13.47 -13.08
C GLN A 306 23.30 13.12 -11.87
N LEU A 307 23.07 11.84 -11.54
CA LEU A 307 22.29 11.47 -10.35
C LEU A 307 22.96 11.88 -9.03
N THR A 308 24.27 12.17 -9.06
CA THR A 308 25.06 12.53 -7.86
C THR A 308 25.69 13.93 -7.95
N ARG A 309 25.42 14.68 -9.03
CA ARG A 309 25.89 16.05 -9.25
C ARG A 309 24.75 17.05 -9.07
N ALA A 310 25.05 18.21 -8.51
CA ALA A 310 24.05 19.27 -8.37
C ALA A 310 23.60 19.74 -9.76
N SER A 311 22.30 19.95 -9.91
CA SER A 311 21.68 20.46 -11.13
C SER A 311 20.80 21.65 -10.77
N ASP A 312 20.71 22.64 -11.65
CA ASP A 312 19.77 23.76 -11.47
C ASP A 312 18.36 23.43 -11.96
N ASP A 313 18.19 22.36 -12.75
CA ASP A 313 16.91 21.91 -13.26
C ASP A 313 16.10 21.20 -12.16
N ALA A 314 14.93 21.76 -11.83
CA ALA A 314 13.99 21.21 -10.86
C ALA A 314 13.51 19.80 -11.23
N PHE A 315 13.40 19.48 -12.52
CA PHE A 315 13.01 18.15 -12.99
C PHE A 315 14.08 17.11 -12.63
N VAL A 316 15.35 17.42 -12.93
CA VAL A 316 16.49 16.56 -12.58
C VAL A 316 16.57 16.35 -11.07
N GLN A 317 16.42 17.42 -10.29
CA GLN A 317 16.41 17.34 -8.83
C GLN A 317 15.26 16.48 -8.28
N LEU A 318 14.07 16.56 -8.89
CA LEU A 318 12.95 15.71 -8.50
C LEU A 318 13.22 14.23 -8.80
N CYS A 319 13.89 13.93 -9.92
CA CYS A 319 14.30 12.57 -10.27
C CYS A 319 15.37 12.04 -9.31
N GLN A 320 16.38 12.87 -8.99
CA GLN A 320 17.36 12.55 -7.95
C GLN A 320 16.68 12.26 -6.61
N LEU A 321 15.74 13.11 -6.19
CA LEU A 321 14.99 12.93 -4.95
C LEU A 321 14.25 11.58 -4.95
N ARG A 322 13.50 11.27 -6.02
CA ARG A 322 12.76 10.00 -6.17
C ARG A 322 13.66 8.77 -6.00
N LEU A 323 14.84 8.75 -6.62
CA LEU A 323 15.75 7.60 -6.50
C LEU A 323 16.46 7.55 -5.14
N LEU A 324 16.88 8.70 -4.60
CA LEU A 324 17.56 8.79 -3.30
C LEU A 324 16.65 8.39 -2.15
N VAL A 325 15.35 8.73 -2.19
CA VAL A 325 14.42 8.29 -1.13
C VAL A 325 14.24 6.78 -1.15
N LYS A 326 14.31 6.10 -2.30
CA LYS A 326 14.28 4.63 -2.35
C LYS A 326 15.50 4.02 -1.67
N LEU A 327 16.69 4.57 -1.91
CA LEU A 327 17.90 4.16 -1.18
C LEU A 327 17.75 4.38 0.33
N LEU A 328 17.29 5.56 0.73
CA LEU A 328 17.10 5.92 2.14
C LEU A 328 16.14 4.93 2.83
N VAL A 329 15.07 4.58 2.15
CA VAL A 329 14.06 3.63 2.62
C VAL A 329 14.65 2.21 2.77
N THR A 330 15.47 1.74 1.83
CA THR A 330 16.13 0.42 1.92
C THR A 330 17.00 0.31 3.17
N VAL A 331 17.64 1.42 3.56
CA VAL A 331 18.55 1.48 4.72
C VAL A 331 17.79 1.52 6.05
N LYS A 332 16.49 1.80 6.05
CA LYS A 332 15.65 1.90 7.26
C LYS A 332 15.66 0.62 8.12
N SER A 333 15.72 -0.55 7.49
CA SER A 333 15.66 -1.85 8.17
C SER A 333 17.00 -2.32 8.71
N VAL A 334 18.10 -1.62 8.40
CA VAL A 334 19.45 -2.00 8.81
C VAL A 334 19.89 -1.20 10.03
N LYS A 335 20.15 -1.91 11.13
CA LYS A 335 20.56 -1.30 12.43
C LYS A 335 21.94 -0.65 12.36
N HIS A 336 22.87 -1.23 11.61
CA HIS A 336 24.23 -0.73 11.43
C HIS A 336 24.46 -0.45 9.94
N ASP A 337 23.99 0.70 9.49
CA ASP A 337 24.07 1.10 8.09
C ASP A 337 25.40 1.77 7.70
N GLY A 338 26.37 1.81 8.62
CA GLY A 338 27.70 2.39 8.39
C GLY A 338 27.67 3.88 8.03
N GLY A 339 26.61 4.61 8.39
CA GLY A 339 26.45 6.03 8.04
C GLY A 339 25.87 6.26 6.64
N LEU A 340 25.43 5.20 5.94
CA LEU A 340 24.83 5.32 4.61
C LEU A 340 23.59 6.23 4.62
N ARG A 341 22.75 6.15 5.66
CA ARG A 341 21.59 7.02 5.82
C ARG A 341 21.98 8.49 5.92
N GLU A 342 22.99 8.81 6.73
CA GLU A 342 23.47 10.18 6.88
C GLU A 342 24.04 10.70 5.56
N ARG A 343 24.75 9.85 4.82
CA ARG A 343 25.28 10.18 3.50
C ARG A 343 24.18 10.46 2.48
N VAL A 344 23.15 9.61 2.40
CA VAL A 344 22.00 9.83 1.50
C VAL A 344 21.23 11.09 1.88
N VAL A 345 21.01 11.36 3.18
CA VAL A 345 20.39 12.62 3.63
C VAL A 345 21.27 13.83 3.28
N GLY A 346 22.59 13.71 3.41
CA GLY A 346 23.56 14.71 2.98
C GLY A 346 23.48 14.98 1.47
N ASP A 347 23.36 13.94 0.66
CA ASP A 347 23.17 14.06 -0.78
C ASP A 347 21.84 14.72 -1.12
N ILE A 348 20.72 14.37 -0.46
CA ILE A 348 19.44 15.05 -0.68
C ILE A 348 19.56 16.55 -0.36
N ARG A 349 20.21 16.93 0.75
CA ARG A 349 20.42 18.35 1.11
C ARG A 349 21.31 19.09 0.12
N ARG A 350 22.31 18.41 -0.43
CA ARG A 350 23.26 18.97 -1.40
C ARG A 350 22.64 19.12 -2.80
N LEU A 351 21.78 18.19 -3.19
CA LEU A 351 21.29 18.06 -4.56
C LEU A 351 19.91 18.70 -4.77
N VAL A 352 19.04 18.70 -3.75
CA VAL A 352 17.63 19.06 -3.91
C VAL A 352 17.33 20.40 -3.24
N LYS A 353 16.90 21.38 -4.04
CA LYS A 353 16.51 22.70 -3.54
C LYS A 353 15.18 22.65 -2.78
N ALA A 354 14.97 23.63 -1.90
CA ALA A 354 13.81 23.68 -1.01
C ALA A 354 12.46 23.78 -1.75
N ASN A 355 12.42 24.42 -2.92
CA ASN A 355 11.23 24.48 -3.78
C ASN A 355 10.87 23.08 -4.34
N VAL A 356 11.85 22.30 -4.78
CA VAL A 356 11.61 20.93 -5.28
C VAL A 356 11.08 20.03 -4.17
N LEU A 357 11.63 20.13 -2.95
CA LEU A 357 11.07 19.44 -1.78
C LEU A 357 9.65 19.90 -1.43
N ARG A 358 9.34 21.18 -1.65
CA ARG A 358 8.01 21.74 -1.41
C ARG A 358 6.99 21.26 -2.43
N ASP A 359 7.38 21.00 -3.67
CA ASP A 359 6.47 20.61 -4.75
C ASP A 359 6.44 19.09 -5.00
N ALA A 360 7.30 18.33 -4.31
CA ALA A 360 7.40 16.88 -4.48
C ALA A 360 6.07 16.14 -4.18
N PRO A 361 5.79 15.03 -4.89
CA PRO A 361 4.61 14.20 -4.60
C PRO A 361 4.62 13.67 -3.16
N TRP A 362 3.44 13.57 -2.54
CA TRP A 362 3.32 13.09 -1.16
C TRP A 362 3.88 11.69 -0.93
N GLY A 363 3.81 10.79 -1.91
CA GLY A 363 4.43 9.46 -1.83
C GLY A 363 5.96 9.53 -1.67
N VAL A 364 6.64 10.41 -2.41
CA VAL A 364 8.08 10.65 -2.31
C VAL A 364 8.43 11.24 -0.93
N ILE A 365 7.59 12.16 -0.44
CA ILE A 365 7.75 12.72 0.91
C ILE A 365 7.54 11.63 1.98
N ASN A 366 6.56 10.75 1.82
CA ASN A 366 6.33 9.64 2.75
C ASN A 366 7.57 8.74 2.88
N ASP A 367 8.19 8.41 1.74
CA ASP A 367 9.43 7.63 1.70
C ASP A 367 10.59 8.37 2.38
N LEU A 368 10.73 9.68 2.13
CA LEU A 368 11.71 10.52 2.81
C LEU A 368 11.49 10.52 4.34
N LEU A 369 10.25 10.75 4.80
CA LEU A 369 9.89 10.75 6.21
C LEU A 369 10.23 9.43 6.89
N SER A 370 10.14 8.32 6.17
CA SER A 370 10.43 7.00 6.71
C SER A 370 11.90 6.81 7.09
N GLY A 371 12.82 7.56 6.48
CA GLY A 371 14.27 7.47 6.72
C GLY A 371 14.90 8.62 7.50
N LEU A 372 14.16 9.71 7.74
CA LEU A 372 14.61 10.83 8.58
C LEU A 372 14.52 10.51 10.07
N SER A 373 14.96 11.37 10.99
CA SER A 373 14.58 11.30 12.41
C SER A 373 13.13 11.78 12.63
N LEU A 374 12.50 11.47 13.76
CA LEU A 374 11.14 11.96 14.05
C LEU A 374 11.07 13.50 14.05
N THR A 375 12.07 14.17 14.64
CA THR A 375 12.17 15.63 14.66
C THR A 375 12.29 16.22 13.25
N SER A 376 13.17 15.65 12.42
CA SER A 376 13.34 16.11 11.04
C SER A 376 12.11 15.82 10.18
N ALA A 377 11.43 14.70 10.41
CA ALA A 377 10.18 14.36 9.75
C ALA A 377 9.08 15.39 10.05
N MET A 378 8.91 15.77 11.33
CA MET A 378 7.97 16.82 11.72
C MET A 378 8.31 18.20 11.17
N GLN A 379 9.60 18.55 11.13
CA GLN A 379 10.05 19.81 10.53
C GLN A 379 9.75 19.85 9.03
N LEU A 380 9.94 18.74 8.31
CA LEU A 380 9.63 18.65 6.89
C LEU A 380 8.13 18.78 6.63
N LEU A 381 7.29 18.12 7.43
CA LEU A 381 5.83 18.25 7.32
C LEU A 381 5.37 19.70 7.51
N LYS A 382 5.88 20.37 8.54
CA LYS A 382 5.60 21.80 8.79
C LYS A 382 6.11 22.71 7.69
N PHE A 383 7.30 22.44 7.18
CA PHE A 383 7.86 23.20 6.08
C PHE A 383 6.93 23.14 4.86
N ARG A 384 6.39 21.97 4.51
CA ARG A 384 5.42 21.84 3.42
C ARG A 384 4.07 22.46 3.76
N SER A 385 3.52 22.16 4.93
CA SER A 385 2.19 22.63 5.33
C SER A 385 2.11 24.16 5.44
N SER A 386 3.19 24.81 5.87
CA SER A 386 3.26 26.28 5.98
C SER A 386 3.05 27.03 4.66
N SER A 387 3.25 26.36 3.53
CA SER A 387 3.05 26.93 2.19
C SER A 387 1.64 26.71 1.62
N LEU A 388 0.81 25.92 2.30
CA LEU A 388 -0.53 25.53 1.86
C LEU A 388 -1.59 26.31 2.63
N GLN A 389 -2.68 26.69 1.96
CA GLN A 389 -3.74 27.51 2.57
C GLN A 389 -4.41 26.84 3.78
N GLU A 390 -4.57 25.52 3.75
CA GLU A 390 -5.20 24.74 4.85
C GLU A 390 -4.21 24.34 5.95
N GLY A 391 -2.93 24.77 5.84
CA GLY A 391 -1.87 24.42 6.76
C GLY A 391 -1.69 22.91 6.88
N ASP A 392 -1.65 22.42 8.13
CA ASP A 392 -1.49 20.99 8.43
C ASP A 392 -2.66 20.12 7.93
N GLY A 393 -3.82 20.72 7.62
CA GLY A 393 -4.98 20.02 7.05
C GLY A 393 -4.79 19.60 5.61
N ALA A 394 -3.90 20.27 4.86
CA ALA A 394 -3.58 19.91 3.49
C ALA A 394 -2.72 18.65 3.38
N ILE A 395 -2.16 18.17 4.50
CA ILE A 395 -1.35 16.96 4.53
C ILE A 395 -2.30 15.74 4.48
N PRO A 396 -2.12 14.80 3.53
CA PRO A 396 -2.96 13.62 3.44
C PRO A 396 -2.96 12.78 4.72
N PHE A 397 -4.12 12.23 5.08
CA PHE A 397 -4.30 11.30 6.19
C PHE A 397 -3.25 10.17 6.19
N THR A 398 -2.94 9.63 5.02
CA THR A 398 -1.98 8.52 4.85
C THR A 398 -0.57 8.87 5.33
N ILE A 399 -0.17 10.14 5.25
CA ILE A 399 1.12 10.63 5.72
C ILE A 399 1.12 10.73 7.25
N TRP A 400 0.04 11.25 7.83
CA TRP A 400 -0.14 11.29 9.28
C TRP A 400 -0.20 9.89 9.90
N ALA A 401 -0.94 8.97 9.27
CA ALA A 401 -0.99 7.56 9.69
C ALA A 401 0.39 6.88 9.57
N SER A 402 1.19 7.21 8.55
CA SER A 402 2.57 6.72 8.40
C SER A 402 3.49 7.22 9.50
N LEU A 403 3.37 8.50 9.88
CA LEU A 403 4.08 9.07 11.00
C LEU A 403 3.66 8.41 12.33
N LEU A 404 2.36 8.21 12.54
CA LEU A 404 1.84 7.53 13.73
C LEU A 404 2.38 6.09 13.83
N ARG A 405 2.34 5.32 12.73
CA ARG A 405 2.93 3.97 12.64
C ARG A 405 4.39 3.96 13.04
N ARG A 406 5.11 5.01 12.68
CA ARG A 406 6.52 5.15 13.04
C ARG A 406 6.71 5.43 14.52
N CYS A 407 5.98 6.41 15.09
CA CYS A 407 6.03 6.68 16.53
C CYS A 407 5.70 5.42 17.33
N ALA A 408 4.65 4.69 16.91
CA ALA A 408 4.23 3.44 17.50
C ALA A 408 5.32 2.36 17.47
N ARG A 409 5.89 2.10 16.29
CA ARG A 409 6.92 1.05 16.12
C ARG A 409 8.21 1.36 16.88
N ASP A 410 8.59 2.64 16.95
CA ASP A 410 9.79 3.09 17.65
C ASP A 410 9.51 3.31 19.17
N HIS A 411 8.30 2.96 19.66
CA HIS A 411 7.81 3.09 21.04
C HIS A 411 7.92 4.50 21.63
N HIS A 412 7.68 5.51 20.80
CA HIS A 412 7.56 6.91 21.19
C HIS A 412 6.11 7.21 21.62
N ILE A 413 5.73 6.71 22.81
CA ILE A 413 4.33 6.68 23.30
C ILE A 413 3.71 8.09 23.32
N ASP A 414 4.35 9.05 24.01
CA ASP A 414 3.85 10.43 24.11
C ASP A 414 3.62 11.08 22.74
N GLN A 415 4.55 10.85 21.80
CA GLN A 415 4.45 11.40 20.45
C GLN A 415 3.37 10.69 19.63
N ALA A 416 3.20 9.37 19.81
CA ALA A 416 2.15 8.61 19.16
C ALA A 416 0.77 9.08 19.63
N GLU A 417 0.56 9.23 20.94
CA GLU A 417 -0.68 9.75 21.52
C GLU A 417 -1.00 11.17 21.03
N ALA A 418 0.00 12.06 21.04
CA ALA A 418 -0.18 13.42 20.54
C ALA A 418 -0.59 13.45 19.06
N VAL A 419 0.02 12.62 18.22
CA VAL A 419 -0.33 12.49 16.79
C VAL A 419 -1.72 11.86 16.63
N PHE A 420 -2.04 10.82 17.39
CA PHE A 420 -3.35 10.16 17.37
C PHE A 420 -4.49 11.14 17.70
N VAL A 421 -4.36 11.88 18.80
CA VAL A 421 -5.34 12.90 19.21
C VAL A 421 -5.41 14.03 18.19
N PHE A 422 -4.28 14.47 17.63
CA PHE A 422 -4.26 15.50 16.60
C PHE A 422 -5.05 15.08 15.36
N ILE A 423 -4.82 13.86 14.85
CA ILE A 423 -5.51 13.37 13.65
C ILE A 423 -7.02 13.31 13.89
N ARG A 424 -7.46 12.72 15.00
CA ARG A 424 -8.88 12.62 15.36
C ARG A 424 -9.58 13.97 15.44
N LYS A 425 -8.93 14.98 16.04
CA LYS A 425 -9.52 16.32 16.20
C LYS A 425 -9.51 17.15 14.93
N ARG A 426 -8.59 16.88 14.00
CA ARG A 426 -8.36 17.73 12.82
C ARG A 426 -9.09 17.24 11.58
N PHE A 427 -9.32 15.94 11.45
CA PHE A 427 -9.86 15.30 10.26
C PHE A 427 -11.19 14.61 10.54
N GLU A 428 -12.13 14.73 9.59
CA GLU A 428 -13.32 13.87 9.56
C GLU A 428 -12.92 12.48 9.07
N LEU A 429 -12.91 11.51 9.98
CA LEU A 429 -12.43 10.16 9.71
C LEU A 429 -13.53 9.29 9.09
N LYS A 430 -13.17 8.52 8.06
CA LYS A 430 -13.98 7.37 7.61
C LYS A 430 -13.78 6.17 8.54
N SER A 431 -14.71 5.23 8.55
CA SER A 431 -14.62 4.01 9.38
C SER A 431 -13.29 3.27 9.18
N ASP A 432 -12.87 3.05 7.93
CA ASP A 432 -11.59 2.38 7.62
C ASP A 432 -10.37 3.15 8.14
N GLN A 433 -10.43 4.49 8.12
CA GLN A 433 -9.35 5.33 8.59
C GLN A 433 -9.25 5.30 10.12
N LYS A 434 -10.39 5.36 10.80
CA LYS A 434 -10.44 5.24 12.27
C LYS A 434 -9.97 3.86 12.71
N LEU A 435 -10.41 2.81 12.02
CA LEU A 435 -9.95 1.43 12.23
C LEU A 435 -8.43 1.35 12.12
N GLU A 436 -7.85 1.90 11.05
CA GLU A 436 -6.41 1.92 10.84
C GLU A 436 -5.67 2.62 11.99
N LEU A 437 -6.10 3.81 12.42
CA LEU A 437 -5.46 4.53 13.53
C LEU A 437 -5.51 3.73 14.84
N LEU A 438 -6.66 3.14 15.14
CA LEU A 438 -6.87 2.37 16.35
C LEU A 438 -5.97 1.12 16.36
N GLU A 439 -5.91 0.38 15.26
CA GLU A 439 -5.01 -0.77 15.13
C GLU A 439 -3.54 -0.38 15.30
N ILE A 440 -3.12 0.79 14.82
CA ILE A 440 -1.74 1.26 14.99
C ILE A 440 -1.43 1.46 16.48
N MET A 441 -2.33 2.12 17.20
CA MET A 441 -2.16 2.40 18.63
C MET A 441 -2.25 1.14 19.49
N MET A 442 -3.26 0.28 19.26
CA MET A 442 -3.38 -1.00 19.97
C MET A 442 -2.17 -1.89 19.72
N ARG A 443 -1.65 -1.92 18.49
CA ARG A 443 -0.45 -2.68 18.16
C ARG A 443 0.79 -2.16 18.88
N MET A 444 0.95 -0.84 19.05
CA MET A 444 2.04 -0.26 19.85
C MET A 444 2.08 -0.86 21.25
N PHE A 445 0.95 -0.85 21.95
CA PHE A 445 0.83 -1.38 23.32
C PHE A 445 1.00 -2.90 23.37
N ALA A 446 0.52 -3.61 22.34
CA ALA A 446 0.67 -5.06 22.21
C ALA A 446 2.09 -5.54 21.88
N THR A 447 2.97 -4.67 21.35
CA THR A 447 4.34 -5.03 20.97
C THR A 447 5.42 -4.58 21.96
N LEU A 448 5.03 -3.94 23.07
CA LEU A 448 5.95 -3.62 24.15
C LEU A 448 6.58 -4.89 24.76
N PRO A 449 7.80 -4.81 25.34
CA PRO A 449 8.44 -5.96 25.98
C PRO A 449 7.58 -6.62 27.07
N GLN A 450 6.79 -5.78 27.77
CA GLN A 450 5.64 -6.20 28.55
C GLN A 450 4.44 -5.52 27.92
N GLY A 451 3.51 -6.30 27.36
CA GLY A 451 2.31 -5.77 26.75
C GLY A 451 1.53 -4.91 27.74
N ASP A 452 0.97 -3.81 27.27
CA ASP A 452 0.12 -2.92 28.07
C ASP A 452 -1.35 -3.16 27.75
N PHE A 453 -1.92 -4.17 28.40
CA PHE A 453 -3.32 -4.53 28.23
C PHE A 453 -4.27 -3.40 28.63
N ALA A 454 -3.95 -2.67 29.71
CA ALA A 454 -4.82 -1.63 30.24
C ALA A 454 -4.98 -0.49 29.22
N SER A 455 -3.88 -0.02 28.63
CA SER A 455 -3.91 1.03 27.60
C SER A 455 -4.56 0.54 26.31
N ALA A 456 -4.30 -0.69 25.89
CA ALA A 456 -4.96 -1.28 24.71
C ALA A 456 -6.48 -1.46 24.91
N MET A 457 -6.91 -1.90 26.10
CA MET A 457 -8.31 -2.04 26.46
C MET A 457 -9.00 -0.69 26.61
N ALA A 458 -8.35 0.32 27.17
CA ALA A 458 -8.89 1.67 27.25
C ALA A 458 -9.21 2.22 25.85
N LEU A 459 -8.31 2.03 24.88
CA LEU A 459 -8.56 2.38 23.49
C LEU A 459 -9.73 1.61 22.89
N PHE A 460 -9.81 0.29 23.13
CA PHE A 460 -10.91 -0.53 22.64
C PHE A 460 -12.26 -0.07 23.23
N THR A 461 -12.32 0.12 24.55
CA THR A 461 -13.52 0.58 25.24
C THR A 461 -13.95 1.97 24.78
N GLU A 462 -13.04 2.94 24.69
CA GLU A 462 -13.38 4.31 24.27
C GLU A 462 -13.89 4.35 22.83
N HIS A 463 -13.21 3.64 21.91
CA HIS A 463 -13.44 3.84 20.48
C HIS A 463 -14.36 2.84 19.80
N VAL A 464 -14.41 1.61 20.33
CA VAL A 464 -15.17 0.49 19.77
C VAL A 464 -16.44 0.25 20.57
N LEU A 465 -16.45 0.44 21.89
CA LEU A 465 -17.66 0.21 22.69
C LEU A 465 -18.46 1.50 22.91
N HIS A 466 -17.81 2.62 23.23
CA HIS A 466 -18.51 3.87 23.59
C HIS A 466 -18.75 4.82 22.42
N HIS A 467 -17.92 4.74 21.37
CA HIS A 467 -17.96 5.60 20.18
C HIS A 467 -18.01 7.12 20.46
N PRO A 468 -16.88 7.83 20.39
CA PRO A 468 -16.84 9.27 20.62
C PRO A 468 -17.72 10.05 19.64
N GLU A 469 -18.39 11.10 20.13
CA GLU A 469 -19.26 11.95 19.30
C GLU A 469 -18.50 12.56 18.10
N GLY A 470 -19.10 12.49 16.92
CA GLY A 470 -18.50 13.00 15.67
C GLY A 470 -17.53 12.04 14.98
N GLU A 471 -17.29 10.85 15.54
CA GLU A 471 -16.49 9.81 14.91
C GLU A 471 -17.36 8.66 14.38
N PRO A 472 -16.94 7.95 13.31
CA PRO A 472 -17.66 6.77 12.84
C PRO A 472 -17.62 5.65 13.89
N ALA A 473 -18.72 4.89 13.99
CA ALA A 473 -18.76 3.65 14.77
C ALA A 473 -17.85 2.59 14.13
N LEU A 474 -17.27 1.75 14.98
CA LEU A 474 -16.43 0.62 14.57
C LEU A 474 -16.99 -0.67 15.14
N GLU A 475 -17.14 -1.68 14.29
CA GLU A 475 -17.47 -3.02 14.76
C GLU A 475 -16.23 -3.72 15.32
N PRO A 476 -16.35 -4.44 16.45
CA PRO A 476 -15.30 -5.32 16.94
C PRO A 476 -14.89 -6.34 15.85
N ASN A 477 -13.59 -6.57 15.68
CA ASN A 477 -13.09 -7.52 14.69
C ASN A 477 -11.96 -8.39 15.24
N ALA A 478 -11.64 -9.45 14.51
CA ALA A 478 -10.63 -10.44 14.91
C ALA A 478 -9.25 -9.81 15.16
N THR A 479 -8.88 -8.80 14.37
CA THR A 479 -7.60 -8.11 14.49
C THR A 479 -7.49 -7.37 15.83
N MET A 480 -8.54 -6.66 16.25
CA MET A 480 -8.55 -5.95 17.53
C MET A 480 -8.45 -6.91 18.72
N TYR A 481 -9.24 -7.99 18.71
CA TYR A 481 -9.17 -9.00 19.77
C TYR A 481 -7.81 -9.70 19.81
N ASN A 482 -7.23 -10.05 18.66
CA ASN A 482 -5.87 -10.61 18.60
C ASN A 482 -4.82 -9.65 19.19
N LEU A 483 -4.95 -8.34 18.97
CA LEU A 483 -4.07 -7.34 19.57
C LEU A 483 -4.25 -7.25 21.09
N LEU A 484 -5.49 -7.30 21.60
CA LEU A 484 -5.77 -7.32 23.05
C LEU A 484 -5.22 -8.59 23.71
N ILE A 485 -5.44 -9.76 23.11
CA ILE A 485 -4.90 -11.04 23.56
C ILE A 485 -3.37 -10.98 23.63
N ARG A 486 -2.73 -10.36 22.65
CA ARG A 486 -1.27 -10.18 22.62
C ARG A 486 -0.78 -9.16 23.65
N ALA A 487 -1.55 -8.11 23.93
CA ALA A 487 -1.24 -7.10 24.93
C ALA A 487 -1.46 -7.59 26.37
N ALA A 488 -2.18 -8.71 26.54
CA ALA A 488 -2.54 -9.26 27.84
C ALA A 488 -1.32 -9.46 28.74
N ASP A 489 -1.42 -8.92 29.96
CA ASP A 489 -0.43 -9.02 31.02
C ASP A 489 -0.39 -10.41 31.69
N SER A 490 -1.47 -11.19 31.52
CA SER A 490 -1.60 -12.54 32.04
C SER A 490 -2.34 -13.46 31.09
N ARG A 491 -2.09 -14.77 31.20
CA ARG A 491 -2.87 -15.79 30.48
C ARG A 491 -4.35 -15.71 30.80
N ASN A 492 -4.70 -15.38 32.05
CA ASN A 492 -6.10 -15.29 32.45
C ASN A 492 -6.80 -14.17 31.68
N THR A 493 -6.16 -13.01 31.59
CA THR A 493 -6.62 -11.86 30.81
C THR A 493 -6.78 -12.24 29.33
N ALA A 494 -5.73 -12.83 28.73
CA ALA A 494 -5.73 -13.27 27.34
C ALA A 494 -6.87 -14.27 27.05
N MET A 495 -7.11 -15.21 27.97
CA MET A 495 -8.15 -16.22 27.84
C MET A 495 -9.55 -15.62 27.96
N MET A 496 -9.76 -14.68 28.87
CA MET A 496 -11.05 -14.01 29.01
C MET A 496 -11.36 -13.16 27.78
N THR A 497 -10.38 -12.44 27.24
CA THR A 497 -10.52 -11.67 25.99
C THR A 497 -10.82 -12.56 24.79
N PHE A 498 -10.22 -13.75 24.72
CA PHE A 498 -10.55 -14.74 23.68
C PHE A 498 -12.01 -15.22 23.80
N LEU A 499 -12.47 -15.54 25.00
CA LEU A 499 -13.87 -15.95 25.23
C LEU A 499 -14.88 -14.84 24.94
N GLU A 500 -14.53 -13.60 25.28
CA GLU A 500 -15.32 -12.41 24.95
C GLU A 500 -15.47 -12.26 23.42
N ALA A 501 -14.38 -12.42 22.67
CA ALA A 501 -14.41 -12.37 21.21
C ALA A 501 -15.36 -13.43 20.61
N CYS A 502 -15.30 -14.67 21.12
CA CYS A 502 -16.20 -15.73 20.69
C CYS A 502 -17.66 -15.42 21.06
N ALA A 503 -17.91 -14.89 22.26
CA ALA A 503 -19.26 -14.49 22.68
C ALA A 503 -19.82 -13.34 21.84
N ALA A 504 -18.95 -12.44 21.36
CA ALA A 504 -19.31 -11.37 20.44
C ALA A 504 -19.49 -11.84 18.97
N GLY A 505 -19.34 -13.13 18.68
CA GLY A 505 -19.47 -13.69 17.33
C GLY A 505 -18.31 -13.34 16.40
N VAL A 506 -17.15 -12.95 16.94
CA VAL A 506 -15.95 -12.65 16.15
C VAL A 506 -15.16 -13.92 15.91
N GLU A 507 -14.91 -14.25 14.64
CA GLU A 507 -14.08 -15.40 14.26
C GLU A 507 -12.62 -15.15 14.62
N VAL A 508 -12.14 -15.83 15.67
CA VAL A 508 -10.73 -15.77 16.10
C VAL A 508 -9.95 -16.94 15.49
N ASN A 509 -8.79 -16.65 14.89
CA ASN A 509 -7.99 -17.64 14.16
C ASN A 509 -7.55 -18.83 15.05
N VAL A 510 -7.57 -20.04 14.47
CA VAL A 510 -7.08 -21.29 15.10
C VAL A 510 -5.64 -21.15 15.61
N GLU A 511 -4.78 -20.45 14.88
CA GLU A 511 -3.40 -20.17 15.30
C GLU A 511 -3.31 -19.38 16.62
N THR A 512 -4.28 -18.50 16.87
CA THR A 512 -4.33 -17.71 18.12
C THR A 512 -4.73 -18.60 19.29
N PHE A 513 -5.71 -19.48 19.08
CA PHE A 513 -6.08 -20.51 20.05
C PHE A 513 -4.92 -21.46 20.34
N GLU A 514 -4.28 -22.02 19.31
CA GLU A 514 -3.11 -22.88 19.45
C GLU A 514 -1.94 -22.15 20.15
N GLY A 515 -1.69 -20.89 19.84
CA GLY A 515 -0.67 -20.08 20.51
C GLY A 515 -0.93 -19.89 22.01
N LEU A 516 -2.19 -19.63 22.39
CA LEU A 516 -2.62 -19.56 23.79
C LEU A 516 -2.46 -20.90 24.52
N MET A 517 -2.61 -22.01 23.80
CA MET A 517 -2.58 -23.37 24.34
C MET A 517 -1.19 -24.02 24.36
N ASN A 518 -0.35 -23.72 23.37
CA ASN A 518 0.97 -24.31 23.14
C ASN A 518 2.13 -23.50 23.74
N SER A 519 1.88 -22.31 24.30
CA SER A 519 2.93 -21.57 25.03
C SER A 519 3.41 -22.39 26.24
N SER A 520 4.63 -22.92 26.15
CA SER A 520 5.21 -23.88 27.10
C SER A 520 5.45 -23.37 28.52
N GLN A 521 5.12 -22.11 28.81
CA GLN A 521 5.13 -21.56 30.17
C GLN A 521 3.86 -21.87 30.97
N PHE A 522 2.75 -22.27 30.33
CA PHE A 522 1.47 -22.40 31.02
C PHE A 522 0.67 -23.57 30.43
N SER A 523 0.38 -24.59 31.24
CA SER A 523 -0.34 -25.79 30.79
C SER A 523 -1.80 -25.81 31.25
N THR A 524 -2.60 -26.64 30.55
CA THR A 524 -3.97 -27.15 30.79
C THR A 524 -5.19 -26.46 30.13
N ILE A 525 -5.73 -27.17 29.10
CA ILE A 525 -7.05 -27.03 28.45
C ILE A 525 -8.22 -27.07 29.46
N ALA A 526 -8.08 -27.81 30.56
CA ALA A 526 -9.14 -27.96 31.59
C ALA A 526 -9.45 -26.68 32.39
N SER A 527 -8.69 -25.58 32.19
CA SER A 527 -8.95 -24.27 32.81
C SER A 527 -9.90 -23.39 32.00
N LEU A 528 -9.95 -23.61 30.68
CA LEU A 528 -10.78 -22.87 29.73
C LEU A 528 -12.26 -23.20 29.89
N SER A 529 -12.59 -24.49 29.97
CA SER A 529 -13.97 -24.95 30.19
C SER A 529 -14.57 -24.49 31.52
N ARG A 530 -13.74 -24.14 32.52
CA ARG A 530 -14.21 -23.61 33.81
C ARG A 530 -14.47 -22.10 33.81
N LYS A 531 -14.12 -21.39 32.73
CA LYS A 531 -14.20 -19.93 32.65
C LYS A 531 -15.16 -19.44 31.57
N LEU A 532 -15.85 -20.36 30.90
CA LEU A 532 -16.93 -20.01 29.97
C LEU A 532 -18.03 -19.24 30.72
N PRO A 533 -18.51 -18.10 30.18
CA PRO A 533 -19.72 -17.43 30.68
C PRO A 533 -20.93 -18.37 30.70
N HIS A 534 -21.90 -18.11 31.57
CA HIS A 534 -23.15 -18.90 31.62
C HIS A 534 -23.99 -18.77 30.35
N ASP A 535 -23.88 -17.65 29.64
CA ASP A 535 -24.62 -17.38 28.40
C ASP A 535 -23.82 -17.79 27.14
N TYR A 536 -22.75 -18.56 27.30
CA TYR A 536 -21.96 -19.06 26.18
C TYR A 536 -22.77 -20.07 25.35
N SER A 537 -23.20 -19.66 24.15
CA SER A 537 -23.85 -20.54 23.18
C SER A 537 -22.84 -21.07 22.16
N ALA A 538 -22.91 -22.38 21.92
CA ALA A 538 -22.01 -23.18 21.08
C ALA A 538 -21.59 -22.49 19.76
N SER A 539 -20.30 -22.17 19.67
CA SER A 539 -19.62 -21.75 18.43
C SER A 539 -18.53 -22.78 18.05
N GLU A 540 -17.87 -22.61 16.91
CA GLU A 540 -16.77 -23.48 16.43
C GLU A 540 -15.68 -23.77 17.48
N LEU A 541 -15.55 -22.94 18.52
CA LEU A 541 -14.71 -23.19 19.70
C LEU A 541 -15.01 -24.55 20.37
N ASP A 542 -16.25 -25.03 20.37
CA ASP A 542 -16.62 -26.34 20.92
C ASP A 542 -16.01 -27.49 20.09
N THR A 543 -15.89 -27.30 18.77
CA THR A 543 -15.21 -28.27 17.89
C THR A 543 -13.70 -28.29 18.13
N LEU A 544 -13.10 -27.13 18.42
CA LEU A 544 -11.67 -26.99 18.77
C LEU A 544 -11.34 -27.49 20.19
N LEU A 545 -12.28 -27.37 21.14
CA LEU A 545 -12.17 -27.89 22.50
C LEU A 545 -12.57 -29.38 22.62
N HIS A 546 -13.01 -30.01 21.53
CA HIS A 546 -13.59 -31.35 21.50
C HIS A 546 -14.75 -31.53 22.49
N ILE A 547 -15.55 -30.49 22.71
CA ILE A 547 -16.76 -30.55 23.52
C ILE A 547 -17.87 -31.12 22.62
N PRO A 548 -18.46 -32.29 22.94
CA PRO A 548 -19.51 -32.87 22.12
C PRO A 548 -20.71 -31.92 22.02
N ALA A 549 -21.24 -31.71 20.80
CA ALA A 549 -22.34 -30.76 20.53
C ALA A 549 -23.64 -31.02 21.33
N ASN A 550 -23.75 -32.18 21.96
CA ASN A 550 -24.87 -32.60 22.80
C ASN A 550 -24.60 -32.46 24.31
N VAL A 551 -23.50 -31.84 24.72
CA VAL A 551 -23.07 -31.79 26.12
C VAL A 551 -22.73 -30.35 26.52
N ASP A 552 -23.53 -29.81 27.43
CA ASP A 552 -23.24 -28.53 28.07
C ASP A 552 -22.00 -28.66 28.98
N ALA A 553 -21.00 -27.81 28.74
CA ALA A 553 -19.76 -27.75 29.50
C ALA A 553 -20.00 -27.46 31.00
N HIS A 554 -21.07 -26.73 31.33
CA HIS A 554 -21.48 -26.42 32.69
C HIS A 554 -22.07 -27.64 33.41
N LEU A 555 -22.91 -28.44 32.74
CA LEU A 555 -23.45 -29.69 33.28
C LEU A 555 -22.35 -30.67 33.70
N ARG A 556 -21.31 -30.86 32.87
CA ARG A 556 -20.16 -31.70 33.27
C ARG A 556 -19.32 -31.11 34.38
N ARG A 557 -19.23 -29.78 34.49
CA ARG A 557 -18.57 -29.12 35.63
C ARG A 557 -19.32 -29.42 36.93
N GLU A 558 -20.64 -29.31 36.93
CA GLU A 558 -21.46 -29.62 38.09
C GLU A 558 -21.38 -31.11 38.48
N GLU A 559 -21.46 -32.01 37.50
CA GLU A 559 -21.31 -33.45 37.71
C GLU A 559 -19.93 -33.82 38.26
N ALA A 560 -18.85 -33.24 37.71
CA ALA A 560 -17.49 -33.49 38.16
C ALA A 560 -17.20 -32.90 39.56
N MET A 561 -17.83 -31.79 39.93
CA MET A 561 -17.73 -31.22 41.27
C MET A 561 -18.51 -32.04 42.30
N LYS A 562 -19.73 -32.49 41.94
CA LYS A 562 -20.53 -33.44 42.74
C LYS A 562 -19.80 -34.76 42.96
N LEU A 563 -19.19 -35.33 41.92
CA LEU A 563 -18.39 -36.57 42.01
C LEU A 563 -17.14 -36.43 42.88
N ARG A 564 -16.63 -35.21 43.09
CA ARG A 564 -15.46 -34.92 43.94
C ARG A 564 -15.84 -34.44 45.34
N GLY A 565 -17.13 -34.41 45.68
CA GLY A 565 -17.63 -33.98 46.98
C GLY A 565 -17.33 -32.51 47.30
N LYS A 566 -17.12 -31.67 46.29
CA LYS A 566 -16.86 -30.23 46.48
C LYS A 566 -18.18 -29.46 46.44
N PRO A 567 -18.38 -28.48 47.34
CA PRO A 567 -19.57 -27.63 47.32
C PRO A 567 -19.69 -26.91 45.97
N LEU A 568 -20.91 -26.84 45.43
CA LEU A 568 -21.19 -25.99 44.28
C LEU A 568 -21.18 -24.55 44.77
N VAL A 569 -20.32 -23.73 44.17
CA VAL A 569 -20.24 -22.31 44.45
C VAL A 569 -20.70 -21.57 43.21
N ASP A 570 -21.76 -20.79 43.38
CA ASP A 570 -22.31 -19.85 42.39
C ASP A 570 -21.28 -18.76 42.06
N SER A 571 -21.45 -18.07 40.93
CA SER A 571 -20.64 -16.94 40.46
C SER A 571 -20.53 -15.76 41.46
N THR A 572 -21.37 -15.74 42.50
CA THR A 572 -21.41 -14.78 43.62
C THR A 572 -20.68 -15.27 44.88
N GLY A 573 -20.15 -16.49 44.89
CA GLY A 573 -19.42 -17.05 46.02
C GLY A 573 -20.28 -17.74 47.09
N GLU A 574 -21.60 -17.81 46.90
CA GLU A 574 -22.48 -18.55 47.81
C GLU A 574 -22.46 -20.06 47.51
N VAL A 575 -22.38 -20.84 48.59
CA VAL A 575 -22.30 -22.30 48.59
C VAL A 575 -23.72 -22.87 48.72
N ASN A 576 -24.16 -23.65 47.73
CA ASN A 576 -25.41 -24.45 47.82
C ASN A 576 -25.13 -25.87 48.33
#